data_AF-A0A2N3Y579-F1
#
_entry.id   AF-A0A2N3Y579-F1
#
_cell.length_a   1.000
_cell.length_b   1.000
_cell.length_c   1.000
_cell.angle_alpha   90.00
_cell.angle_beta   90.00
_cell.angle_gamma   90.00
#
_symmetry.space_group_name_H-M   'P 1'
#
loop_
_entity.id
_entity.type
_entity.pdbx_description
1 polymer ?
#
loop_
_entity_poly.entity_id
_entity_poly.type
_entity_poly.pdbx_seq_one_letter_code
_entity_poly.pdbx_strand_id
1 'polypeptide(L)'
;MQSAAQYGLNADHLRKIIQATDDALAKMRQLNNNVTTQASALMSANQSNSGKILNDRFSVWAQDFGQIAGNLTNLNGKVKGLLQLSLQTADDAASTSGQGQ
;
A
#
# COMPACT_ATOMS: atom_id res chain seq x y z
N MET A 1 36.81 -0.29 7.44
CA MET A 1 35.58 -1.11 7.56
C MET A 1 34.40 -0.16 7.42
N GLN A 2 33.75 -0.20 6.26
CA GLN A 2 32.63 0.67 5.93
C GLN A 2 31.42 0.12 6.70
N SER A 3 31.16 0.70 7.87
CA SER A 3 30.03 0.34 8.73
C SER A 3 28.73 0.53 7.95
N ALA A 4 27.75 -0.34 8.23
CA ALA A 4 26.43 -0.44 7.57
C ALA A 4 25.58 0.86 7.53
N ALA A 5 26.15 2.01 7.92
CA ALA A 5 25.59 3.35 7.76
C ALA A 5 25.40 3.79 6.29
N GLN A 6 25.97 3.07 5.31
CA GLN A 6 25.91 3.49 3.90
C GLN A 6 24.55 3.27 3.21
N TYR A 7 23.59 2.58 3.83
CA TYR A 7 22.25 2.48 3.26
C TYR A 7 21.23 3.50 3.76
N GLY A 8 21.57 4.44 4.64
CA GLY A 8 20.81 5.70 4.85
C GLY A 8 19.29 5.60 5.03
N LEU A 9 18.74 4.42 5.29
CA LEU A 9 17.31 4.17 5.37
C LEU A 9 16.90 4.42 6.81
N ASN A 10 16.59 5.68 7.12
CA ASN A 10 16.07 6.05 8.42
C ASN A 10 14.79 5.23 8.69
N ALA A 11 14.82 4.37 9.72
CA ALA A 11 13.70 3.51 10.10
C ALA A 11 12.40 4.30 10.33
N ASP A 12 12.50 5.54 10.82
CA ASP A 12 11.35 6.42 11.00
C ASP A 12 10.78 6.92 9.66
N HIS A 13 11.61 7.12 8.64
CA HIS A 13 11.12 7.38 7.29
C HIS A 13 10.39 6.17 6.70
N LEU A 14 10.92 4.97 6.91
CA LEU A 14 10.24 3.74 6.46
C LEU A 14 8.90 3.56 7.15
N ARG A 15 8.82 3.77 8.47
CA ARG A 15 7.56 3.76 9.22
C ARG A 15 6.56 4.78 8.70
N LYS A 16 6.99 6.01 8.39
CA LYS A 16 6.12 7.03 7.79
C LYS A 16 5.59 6.63 6.42
N ILE A 17 6.43 6.06 5.55
CA ILE A 17 6.02 5.56 4.24
C ILE A 17 4.99 4.42 4.39
N ILE A 18 5.25 3.50 5.32
CA ILE A 18 4.34 2.38 5.62
C ILE A 18 2.97 2.90 6.04
N GLN A 19 2.94 3.80 7.02
CA GLN A 19 1.71 4.39 7.54
C GLN A 19 0.95 5.15 6.45
N ALA A 20 1.64 6.01 5.68
CA ALA A 20 1.02 6.75 4.60
C ALA A 20 0.40 5.82 3.52
N THR A 21 1.06 4.69 3.24
CA THR A 21 0.56 3.71 2.27
C THR A 21 -0.65 2.95 2.81
N ASP A 22 -0.62 2.54 4.08
CA ASP A 22 -1.77 1.89 4.74
C ASP A 22 -2.98 2.83 4.83
N ASP A 23 -2.78 4.12 5.13
CA ASP A 23 -3.83 5.15 5.13
C ASP A 23 -4.43 5.37 3.73
N ALA A 24 -3.57 5.42 2.70
CA ALA A 24 -4.02 5.56 1.32
C ALA A 24 -4.85 4.35 0.87
N LEU A 25 -4.41 3.13 1.21
CA LEU A 25 -5.16 1.90 0.94
C LEU A 25 -6.54 1.90 1.62
N ALA A 26 -6.62 2.37 2.86
CA ALA A 26 -7.90 2.49 3.58
C ALA A 26 -8.86 3.47 2.88
N LYS A 27 -8.37 4.67 2.53
CA LYS A 27 -9.15 5.69 1.80
C LYS A 27 -9.59 5.19 0.43
N MET A 28 -8.71 4.49 -0.27
CA MET A 28 -9.01 3.86 -1.56
C MET A 28 -10.15 2.85 -1.40
N ARG A 29 -10.09 1.94 -0.42
CA ARG A 29 -11.16 0.96 -0.18
C ARG A 29 -12.50 1.64 0.07
N GLN A 30 -12.51 2.71 0.88
CA GLN A 30 -13.71 3.50 1.11
C GLN A 30 -14.26 4.12 -0.18
N LEU A 31 -13.38 4.69 -1.01
CA LEU A 31 -13.77 5.25 -2.31
C LEU A 31 -14.39 4.18 -3.22
N ASN A 32 -13.77 3.01 -3.32
CA ASN A 32 -14.31 1.92 -4.15
C ASN A 32 -15.67 1.42 -3.67
N ASN A 33 -15.87 1.32 -2.35
CA ASN A 33 -17.17 0.96 -1.77
C ASN A 33 -18.24 2.01 -2.12
N ASN A 34 -17.91 3.30 -2.04
CA ASN A 34 -18.82 4.38 -2.39
C ASN A 34 -19.19 4.37 -3.88
N VAL A 35 -18.22 4.13 -4.76
CA VAL A 35 -18.46 4.02 -6.21
C VAL A 35 -19.33 2.80 -6.52
N THR A 36 -19.01 1.64 -5.92
CA THR A 36 -19.76 0.38 -6.14
C THR A 36 -21.20 0.48 -5.66
N THR A 37 -21.43 1.17 -4.53
CA THR A 37 -22.79 1.41 -3.99
C THR A 37 -23.62 2.27 -4.94
N GLN A 38 -23.03 3.37 -5.44
CA GLN A 38 -23.69 4.25 -6.40
C GLN A 38 -23.94 3.54 -7.74
N ALA A 39 -22.98 2.74 -8.21
CA ALA A 39 -23.12 1.94 -9.42
C ALA A 39 -24.33 0.99 -9.33
N SER A 40 -24.45 0.29 -8.20
CA SER A 40 -25.55 -0.65 -7.96
C SER A 40 -26.92 0.04 -7.96
N ALA A 41 -27.02 1.21 -7.33
CA ALA A 41 -28.23 2.01 -7.34
C ALA A 41 -28.60 2.48 -8.76
N LEU A 42 -27.62 2.97 -9.53
CA LEU A 42 -27.85 3.44 -10.90
C LEU A 42 -28.25 2.32 -11.86
N MET A 43 -27.67 1.12 -11.73
CA MET A 43 -28.04 -0.03 -12.55
C MET A 43 -29.48 -0.47 -12.32
N SER A 44 -29.97 -0.45 -11.07
CA SER A 44 -31.37 -0.77 -10.77
C SER A 44 -32.36 0.22 -11.39
N ALA A 45 -31.94 1.47 -11.58
CA ALA A 45 -32.79 2.55 -12.09
C ALA A 45 -32.72 2.75 -13.61
N ASN A 46 -31.72 2.18 -14.31
CA ASN A 46 -31.42 2.57 -15.69
C ASN A 46 -31.09 1.38 -16.62
N GLN A 47 -32.10 0.88 -17.34
CA GLN A 47 -31.94 -0.18 -18.35
C GLN A 47 -31.64 0.33 -19.78
N SER A 48 -31.37 1.63 -19.93
CA SER A 48 -31.06 2.23 -21.24
C SER A 48 -29.67 1.85 -21.75
N ASN A 49 -29.38 2.17 -23.02
CA ASN A 49 -28.05 1.98 -23.60
C ASN A 49 -26.96 2.74 -22.82
N SER A 50 -27.31 3.91 -22.26
CA SER A 50 -26.45 4.69 -21.37
C SER A 50 -26.15 3.97 -20.05
N GLY A 51 -27.12 3.20 -19.52
CA GLY A 51 -26.93 2.36 -18.34
C GLY A 51 -25.92 1.22 -18.59
N LYS A 52 -25.96 0.60 -19.77
CA LYS A 52 -24.99 -0.42 -20.18
C LYS A 52 -23.57 0.16 -20.28
N ILE A 53 -23.41 1.29 -20.98
CA ILE A 53 -22.11 1.97 -21.09
C ILE A 53 -21.57 2.33 -19.71
N LEU A 54 -22.43 2.82 -18.82
CA LEU A 54 -22.03 3.17 -17.46
C LEU A 54 -21.60 1.93 -16.65
N ASN A 55 -22.30 0.81 -16.79
CA ASN A 55 -21.90 -0.46 -16.17
C ASN A 55 -20.52 -0.95 -16.66
N ASP A 56 -20.25 -0.84 -17.95
CA ASP A 56 -18.93 -1.16 -18.50
C ASP A 56 -17.83 -0.28 -17.88
N ARG A 57 -18.11 1.02 -17.69
CA ARG A 57 -17.19 1.94 -17.04
C ARG A 57 -16.97 1.61 -15.55
N PHE A 58 -18.00 1.18 -14.83
CA PHE A 58 -17.84 0.71 -13.44
C PHE A 58 -17.01 -0.58 -13.35
N SER A 59 -17.15 -1.48 -14.33
CA SER A 59 -16.33 -2.69 -14.41
C SER A 59 -14.85 -2.36 -14.62
N VAL A 60 -14.55 -1.42 -15.54
CA VAL A 60 -13.18 -0.91 -15.75
C VAL A 60 -12.64 -0.25 -14.48
N TRP A 61 -13.43 0.61 -13.84
CA TRP A 61 -13.07 1.24 -12.57
C TRP A 61 -12.68 0.20 -11.50
N ALA A 62 -13.50 -0.84 -11.31
CA ALA A 62 -13.23 -1.87 -10.30
C ALA A 62 -11.94 -2.65 -10.59
N GLN A 63 -11.67 -2.94 -11.86
CA GLN A 63 -10.43 -3.59 -12.29
C GLN A 63 -9.20 -2.70 -12.02
N ASP A 64 -9.22 -1.46 -12.48
CA ASP A 64 -8.11 -0.52 -12.32
C ASP A 64 -7.84 -0.25 -10.83
N PHE A 65 -8.92 -0.12 -10.05
CA PHE A 65 -8.83 0.01 -8.60
C PHE A 65 -8.12 -1.19 -7.96
N GLY A 66 -8.51 -2.41 -8.32
CA GLY A 66 -7.89 -3.64 -7.84
C GLY A 66 -6.39 -3.70 -8.15
N GLN A 67 -5.99 -3.28 -9.36
CA GLN A 67 -4.59 -3.23 -9.76
C GLN A 67 -3.79 -2.24 -8.94
N ILE A 68 -4.28 -1.00 -8.77
CA ILE A 68 -3.59 0.04 -7.99
C ILE A 68 -3.47 -0.39 -6.52
N ALA A 69 -4.55 -0.91 -5.93
CA ALA A 69 -4.52 -1.40 -4.55
C ALA A 69 -3.53 -2.57 -4.37
N GLY A 70 -3.45 -3.47 -5.34
CA GLY A 70 -2.48 -4.56 -5.37
C GLY A 70 -1.03 -4.04 -5.44
N ASN A 71 -0.76 -3.09 -6.33
CA ASN A 71 0.56 -2.48 -6.49
C ASN A 71 1.02 -1.75 -5.22
N LEU A 72 0.13 -0.98 -4.59
CA LEU A 72 0.41 -0.29 -3.32
C LEU A 72 0.65 -1.28 -2.17
N THR A 73 -0.12 -2.38 -2.11
CA THR A 73 0.09 -3.44 -1.12
C THR A 73 1.46 -4.10 -1.31
N ASN A 74 1.85 -4.39 -2.56
CA ASN A 74 3.16 -4.96 -2.87
C ASN A 74 4.31 -4.01 -2.49
N LEU A 75 4.18 -2.73 -2.83
CA LEU A 75 5.14 -1.71 -2.44
C LEU A 75 5.27 -1.63 -0.91
N ASN A 76 4.15 -1.57 -0.19
CA ASN A 76 4.18 -1.50 1.27
C ASN A 76 4.83 -2.74 1.90
N GLY A 77 4.57 -3.92 1.34
CA GLY A 77 5.24 -5.17 1.75
C GLY A 77 6.76 -5.11 1.61
N LYS A 78 7.27 -4.56 0.49
CA LYS A 78 8.71 -4.34 0.28
C LYS A 78 9.30 -3.36 1.30
N VAL A 79 8.60 -2.26 1.58
CA VAL A 79 9.04 -1.27 2.57
C VAL A 79 9.06 -1.86 3.99
N LYS A 80 8.06 -2.68 4.36
CA LYS A 80 8.05 -3.43 5.62
C LYS A 80 9.25 -4.40 5.72
N GLY A 81 9.58 -5.09 4.62
CA GLY A 81 10.78 -5.93 4.54
C GLY A 81 12.08 -5.15 4.73
N LEU A 82 12.21 -3.97 4.11
CA LEU A 82 13.37 -3.09 4.32
C LEU A 82 13.49 -2.61 5.77
N LEU A 83 12.36 -2.28 6.41
CA LEU A 83 12.36 -1.89 7.82
C LEU A 83 12.85 -3.05 8.71
N GLN A 84 12.35 -4.26 8.48
CA GLN A 84 12.77 -5.43 9.24
C GLN A 84 14.27 -5.69 9.09
N LEU A 85 14.80 -5.62 7.86
CA LEU A 85 16.24 -5.77 7.61
C LEU A 85 17.06 -4.68 8.30
N SER A 86 16.59 -3.43 8.27
CA SER A 86 17.25 -2.31 8.95
C SER A 86 17.31 -2.48 10.46
N LEU A 87 16.26 -3.03 11.09
CA LEU A 87 16.22 -3.29 12.52
C LEU A 87 17.17 -4.45 12.90
N GLN A 88 17.15 -5.54 12.14
CA GLN A 88 18.05 -6.68 12.36
C GLN A 88 19.53 -6.28 12.26
N THR A 89 19.87 -5.48 11.24
CA THR A 89 21.25 -4.98 11.06
C THR A 89 21.70 -4.10 12.23
N ALA A 90 20.78 -3.33 12.83
CA ALA A 90 21.08 -2.52 14.00
C ALA A 90 21.32 -3.37 15.25
N ASP A 91 20.52 -4.43 15.46
CA ASP A 91 20.66 -5.36 16.59
C ASP A 91 21.96 -6.18 16.52
N ASP A 92 22.35 -6.64 15.33
CA ASP A 92 23.62 -7.36 15.12
C ASP A 92 24.84 -6.46 15.41
N ALA A 93 24.77 -5.18 15.03
CA ALA A 93 25.81 -4.20 15.33
C ALA A 93 25.92 -3.90 16.84
N ALA A 94 24.81 -3.89 17.57
CA ALA A 94 24.79 -3.73 19.02
C ALA A 94 25.31 -4.97 19.76
N SER A 95 25.01 -6.17 19.25
CA SER A 95 25.43 -7.45 19.88
C SER A 95 26.93 -7.69 19.76
N THR A 96 27.53 -7.32 18.63
CA THR A 96 28.98 -7.45 18.39
C THR A 96 29.83 -6.47 19.19
N SER A 97 29.27 -5.34 19.63
CA SER A 97 29.96 -4.36 20.48
C SER A 97 29.87 -4.66 21.99
N GLY A 98 28.97 -5.56 22.40
CA GLY A 98 28.78 -5.96 23.81
C GLY A 98 29.60 -7.16 24.28
N GLN A 99 30.27 -7.91 23.38
CA GLN A 99 31.05 -9.12 23.73
C GLN A 99 32.56 -8.88 23.90
N GLY A 100 32.98 -7.63 24.07
CA GLY A 100 34.40 -7.24 24.19
C GLY A 100 34.80 -6.70 25.57
N GLN A 101 34.23 -7.21 26.66
CA GLN A 101 34.71 -6.96 28.03
C GLN A 101 35.11 -8.27 28.72
#